data_AF-A0A2G6ERZ7-F1
#
_entry.id   AF-A0A2G6ERZ7-F1
#
_cell.length_a   1.000
_cell.length_b   1.000
_cell.length_c   1.000
_cell.angle_alpha   90.00
_cell.angle_beta   90.00
_cell.angle_gamma   90.00
#
_symmetry.space_group_name_H-M   'P 1'
#
loop_
_entity.id
_entity.type
_entity.pdbx_description
1 polymer ?
#
loop_
_entity_poly.entity_id
_entity_poly.type
_entity_poly.pdbx_seq_one_letter_code
_entity_poly.pdbx_strand_id
1 'polypeptide(L)' 'MQDWLEIKLQTTEQYDSDRLEEALFAAGALSVTLTSKADEAILIEPAPGELPLWEKGMIVTGLFAQGFAVA' A
#
# COMPACT_ATOMS: atom_id res chain seq x y z
N MET A 1 26.35 3.93 -6.69
CA MET A 1 25.08 3.20 -6.88
C MET A 1 24.15 3.70 -5.79
N GLN A 2 22.95 4.15 -6.13
CA GLN A 2 21.98 4.60 -5.11
C GLN A 2 21.27 3.34 -4.60
N ASP A 3 21.74 2.85 -3.46
CA ASP A 3 21.28 1.61 -2.86
C ASP A 3 20.16 1.95 -1.86
N TRP A 4 18.91 1.91 -2.31
CA TRP A 4 17.73 2.17 -1.48
C TRP A 4 16.89 0.90 -1.36
N LEU A 5 16.15 0.77 -0.26
CA LEU A 5 15.23 -0.34 -0.03
C LEU A 5 13.79 0.15 -0.21
N GLU A 6 13.01 -0.58 -1.01
CA GLU A 6 11.59 -0.35 -1.20
C GLU A 6 10.79 -1.49 -0.56
N ILE A 7 9.78 -1.15 0.26
CA ILE A 7 8.88 -2.11 0.86
C ILE A 7 7.46 -1.80 0.41
N LYS A 8 6.78 -2.78 -0.22
CA LYS A 8 5.38 -2.66 -0.64
C LYS A 8 4.49 -3.51 0.24
N LEU A 9 3.48 -2.89 0.83
CA LEU A 9 2.51 -3.52 1.71
C LEU A 9 1.11 -3.32 1.11
N GLN A 10 0.32 -4.39 1.05
CA GLN A 10 -1.07 -4.30 0.60
C GLN A 10 -1.99 -4.11 1.81
N THR A 11 -2.90 -3.15 1.74
CA THR A 11 -3.96 -2.98 2.73
C THR A 11 -4.86 -4.20 2.75
N THR A 12 -5.34 -4.56 3.93
CA THR A 12 -6.33 -5.63 4.13
C THR A 12 -7.51 -5.06 4.89
N GLU A 13 -8.58 -5.85 5.12
CA GLU A 13 -9.71 -5.39 5.94
C GLU A 13 -9.31 -5.04 7.38
N GLN A 14 -8.18 -5.57 7.87
CA GLN A 14 -7.68 -5.33 9.22
C GLN A 14 -6.64 -4.22 9.32
N TYR A 15 -5.95 -3.93 8.20
CA TYR A 15 -4.86 -2.96 8.13
C TYR A 15 -5.11 -2.01 6.96
N ASP A 16 -5.59 -0.80 7.29
CA ASP A 16 -5.84 0.28 6.34
C ASP A 16 -4.54 1.00 5.93
N SER A 17 -4.67 1.92 4.98
CA SER A 17 -3.55 2.71 4.47
C SER A 17 -2.85 3.50 5.57
N ASP A 18 -3.63 4.09 6.47
CA ASP A 18 -3.16 5.05 7.46
C ASP A 18 -2.30 4.33 8.51
N ARG A 19 -2.74 3.16 8.99
CA ARG A 19 -1.94 2.33 9.89
C ARG A 19 -0.65 1.84 9.26
N LEU A 20 -0.69 1.45 7.98
CA LEU A 20 0.51 0.99 7.28
C LEU A 20 1.48 2.16 7.03
N GLU A 21 0.96 3.35 6.73
CA GLU A 21 1.76 4.56 6.57
C GLU A 21 2.47 4.93 7.88
N GLU A 22 1.73 5.01 8.99
CA GLU A 22 2.29 5.26 10.32
C GLU A 22 3.36 4.23 10.69
N ALA A 23 3.12 2.94 10.41
CA ALA A 23 4.09 1.88 10.68
C ALA A 23 5.36 2.02 9.84
N LEU A 24 5.26 2.42 8.57
CA LEU A 24 6.44 2.63 7.71
C LEU A 24 7.25 3.85 8.16
N PHE A 25 6.59 4.95 8.54
CA PHE A 25 7.29 6.11 9.09
C PHE A 25 7.91 5.81 10.45
N ALA A 26 7.20 5.12 11.35
CA ALA A 26 7.73 4.69 12.64
C ALA A 26 8.92 3.72 12.47
N ALA A 27 8.87 2.87 11.43
CA ALA A 27 10.00 2.00 11.09
C ALA A 27 11.20 2.83 10.66
N GLY A 28 11.04 3.92 9.90
CA GLY A 28 12.14 4.78 9.46
C GLY A 28 12.13 5.08 7.95
N ALA A 29 10.96 5.00 7.31
CA ALA A 29 10.80 5.35 5.91
C ALA A 29 11.10 6.84 5.67
N LEU A 30 11.85 7.12 4.60
CA LEU A 30 12.11 8.47 4.12
C LEU A 30 10.89 9.05 3.37
N SER A 31 10.13 8.19 2.72
CA SER A 31 8.94 8.55 1.95
C SER A 31 7.97 7.38 1.93
N VAL A 32 6.67 7.67 1.99
CA VAL A 32 5.61 6.70 1.82
C VAL A 32 4.72 7.13 0.64
N THR A 33 4.41 6.20 -0.26
CA THR A 33 3.57 6.42 -1.43
C THR A 33 2.40 5.44 -1.43
N LEU A 34 1.19 5.94 -1.65
CA LEU A 34 -0.03 5.13 -1.71
C LEU A 34 -0.45 4.99 -3.17
N THR A 35 -0.59 3.75 -3.62
CA THR A 35 -1.02 3.42 -4.98
C THR A 35 -2.21 2.48 -4.90
N SER A 36 -3.26 2.73 -5.68
CA SER A 36 -4.33 1.73 -5.80
C SER A 36 -3.81 0.50 -6.54
N LYS A 37 -4.17 -0.73 -6.11
CA LYS A 37 -3.85 -1.98 -6.84
C LYS A 37 -4.54 -2.04 -8.23
N ALA A 38 -5.36 -1.06 -8.57
CA ALA A 38 -6.14 -1.00 -9.80
C ALA A 38 -5.28 -0.78 -11.07
N ASP A 39 -4.49 -1.78 -11.46
CA ASP A 39 -4.11 -1.94 -12.87
C ASP A 39 -5.07 -2.89 -13.61
N GLU A 40 -5.78 -3.77 -12.90
CA GLU A 40 -6.90 -4.53 -13.45
C GLU A 40 -8.13 -4.33 -12.56
N ALA A 41 -8.90 -3.29 -12.86
CA ALA A 41 -10.30 -3.28 -12.48
C ALA A 41 -10.96 -4.47 -13.20
N ILE A 42 -11.01 -5.63 -12.55
CA ILE A 42 -11.94 -6.68 -12.95
C ILE A 42 -13.32 -6.07 -12.72
N LEU A 43 -13.84 -5.40 -13.75
CA LEU A 43 -15.19 -4.90 -13.83
C LEU A 43 -16.11 -6.12 -13.95
N ILE A 44 -16.37 -6.77 -12.82
CA ILE A 44 -17.55 -7.63 -12.73
C ILE A 44 -18.72 -6.67 -12.63
N GLU A 45 -19.49 -6.55 -13.72
CA GLU A 45 -20.75 -5.82 -13.70
C GLU A 45 -21.68 -6.50 -12.68
N PRO A 46 -22.01 -5.82 -11.56
CA PRO A 46 -22.90 -6.40 -10.57
C PRO A 46 -24.35 -6.35 -11.07
N ALA A 47 -25.23 -7.15 -10.46
CA ALA A 47 -26.65 -7.09 -10.82
C ALA A 47 -27.25 -5.71 -10.49
N PRO A 48 -28.34 -5.28 -11.14
CA PRO A 48 -28.99 -4.00 -10.85
C PRO A 48 -29.35 -3.90 -9.36
N GLY A 49 -28.66 -3.03 -8.61
CA GLY A 49 -28.88 -2.80 -7.18
C GLY A 49 -27.72 -3.19 -6.25
N GLU A 50 -26.65 -3.81 -6.77
CA GLU A 50 -25.46 -4.18 -6.01
C GLU A 50 -24.34 -3.14 -6.17
N LEU A 51 -23.59 -2.87 -5.10
CA LEU A 51 -22.44 -1.96 -5.14
C LEU A 51 -21.31 -2.61 -5.96
N PRO A 52 -20.58 -1.83 -6.78
CA PRO A 52 -19.47 -2.36 -7.55
C PRO A 52 -18.41 -2.96 -6.62
N LEU A 53 -18.05 -4.22 -6.87
CA LEU A 53 -17.00 -4.93 -6.14
C LEU A 53 -15.62 -4.49 -6.66
N TRP A 54 -15.27 -3.22 -6.47
CA TRP A 54 -13.91 -2.77 -6.72
C TRP A 54 -12.97 -3.56 -5.78
N GLU A 55 -11.96 -4.22 -6.35
CA GLU A 55 -10.91 -4.91 -5.59
C GLU A 55 -10.36 -3.94 -4.52
N LYS A 56 -10.69 -4.22 -3.27
CA LYS A 56 -10.23 -3.44 -2.12
C LYS A 56 -8.77 -3.81 -1.86
N GLY A 57 -7.86 -2.97 -2.34
CA GLY A 57 -6.44 -3.11 -2.06
C GLY A 57 -5.69 -1.86 -2.48
N MET A 58 -5.34 -1.02 -1.51
CA MET A 58 -4.29 -0.03 -1.70
C MET A 58 -2.94 -0.69 -1.42
N ILE A 59 -1.92 -0.27 -2.14
CA ILE A 59 -0.53 -0.63 -1.93
C ILE A 59 0.16 0.59 -1.31
N VAL A 60 0.65 0.41 -0.09
CA VAL A 60 1.45 1.39 0.63
C VAL A 60 2.92 1.03 0.43
N THR A 61 3.68 1.93 -0.17
CA THR A 61 5.10 1.72 -0.51
C THR A 61 5.97 2.62 0.34
N GLY A 62 6.85 2.05 1.16
CA GLY A 62 7.84 2.78 1.95
C GLY A 62 9.22 2.72 1.31
N LEU A 63 9.86 3.88 1.20
CA LEU A 63 11.23 4.04 0.70
C LEU A 63 12.20 4.25 1.87
N PHE A 64 13.27 3.48 1.93
CA PHE A 64 14.27 3.52 3.00
C PHE A 64 15.67 3.79 2.47
N ALA A 65 16.48 4.47 3.30
CA ALA A 65 17.91 4.66 3.06
C ALA A 65 18.69 3.35 3.16
N GLN A 66 19.86 3.29 2.53
CA GLN A 66 20.79 2.18 2.73
C GLN A 66 21.19 2.02 4.20
N GLY A 67 21.20 0.79 4.71
CA GLY A 67 21.64 0.51 6.08
C GLY A 67 20.64 0.94 7.16
N PHE A 68 19.39 1.21 6.76
CA PHE A 68 18.30 1.40 7.69
C PHE A 68 18.21 0.22 8.69
N ALA A 69 18.17 0.55 9.98
CA ALA A 69 17.92 -0.39 11.08
C ALA A 69 16.58 -0.07 11.71
N VAL A 70 15.70 -1.06 11.81
CA VAL A 70 14.43 -0.95 12.54
C VAL A 70 14.78 -0.83 14.03
N ALA A 71 14.32 0.24 14.68
CA ALA A 71 14.52 0.48 16.10
C ALA A 71 13.59 -0.38 16.97
#